data_AF-A0A4Q1L2K4-F1
#
_entry.id   AF-A0A4Q1L2K4-F1
#
_cell.length_a   1.000
_cell.length_b   1.000
_cell.length_c   1.000
_cell.angle_alpha   90.00
_cell.angle_beta   90.00
_cell.angle_gamma   90.00
#
_symmetry.space_group_name_H-M   'P 1'
#
loop_
_entity.id
_entity.type
_entity.pdbx_description
1 polymer ?
#
loop_
_entity_poly.entity_id
_entity_poly.type
_entity_poly.pdbx_seq_one_letter_code
_entity_poly.pdbx_strand_id
1 'polypeptide(L)'
;MAAGPQAPQRSSQPDHHPAREEHPMNYIRSIYVDHPGTSNQHITHVGWSATPTGPLTTTTREQVHAWITEGHTFRSLSPQQTQADVVPKTSPTGTRYIATVADGRETNNLLTLPHF
;
A
#
# COMPACT_ATOMS: atom_id res chain seq x y z
N MET A 1 35.03 24.58 51.58
CA MET A 1 33.57 24.78 51.48
C MET A 1 33.36 25.66 50.26
N ALA A 2 33.22 25.09 49.05
CA ALA A 2 31.96 24.74 48.35
C ALA A 2 31.03 25.97 48.21
N ALA A 3 30.54 26.40 47.04
CA ALA A 3 30.23 25.69 45.80
C ALA A 3 30.33 26.61 44.56
N GLY A 4 30.66 26.04 43.40
CA GLY A 4 30.49 26.69 42.10
C GLY A 4 29.13 26.33 41.47
N PRO A 5 28.57 27.16 40.58
CA PRO A 5 27.40 26.78 39.79
C PRO A 5 27.82 26.16 38.44
N GLN A 6 27.19 25.02 38.14
CA GLN A 6 27.34 24.22 36.92
C GLN A 6 26.65 24.86 35.70
N ALA A 7 27.14 24.46 34.52
CA ALA A 7 26.81 24.94 33.18
C ALA A 7 25.32 24.84 32.77
N PRO A 8 24.86 25.66 31.81
CA PRO A 8 23.58 25.45 31.14
C PRO A 8 23.68 24.32 30.10
N GLN A 9 22.94 23.23 30.34
CA GLN A 9 22.66 22.21 29.32
C GLN A 9 21.69 22.79 28.29
N ARG A 10 22.20 23.35 27.18
CA ARG A 10 21.38 23.57 25.98
C ARG A 10 21.26 22.24 25.25
N SER A 11 20.06 21.68 25.37
CA SER A 11 19.53 20.52 24.67
C SER A 11 20.05 20.44 23.24
N SER A 12 20.74 19.35 22.94
CA SER A 12 21.01 18.89 21.58
C SER A 12 19.67 18.57 20.93
N GLN A 13 19.05 19.54 20.27
CA GLN A 13 18.01 19.26 19.28
C GLN A 13 18.74 18.80 18.02
N PRO A 14 18.66 17.52 17.62
CA PRO A 14 19.06 17.16 16.27
C PRO A 14 18.08 17.85 15.32
N ASP A 15 18.66 18.52 14.35
CA ASP A 15 18.02 19.09 13.17
C ASP A 15 17.21 17.99 12.46
N HIS A 16 15.92 17.86 12.80
CA HIS A 16 15.02 16.95 12.12
C HIS A 16 14.54 17.64 10.85
N HIS A 17 15.37 17.57 9.81
CA HIS A 17 14.87 17.55 8.44
C HIS A 17 13.68 16.57 8.41
N PRO A 18 12.50 16.92 7.84
CA PRO A 18 11.50 15.91 7.56
C PRO A 18 12.12 15.00 6.50
N ALA A 19 12.71 13.89 6.95
CA ALA A 19 12.93 12.74 6.10
C ALA A 19 11.58 12.49 5.44
N ARG A 20 11.55 12.51 4.11
CA ARG A 20 10.38 12.18 3.31
C ARG A 20 9.66 11.04 4.02
N GLU A 21 8.42 11.25 4.45
CA GLU A 21 7.56 10.18 4.93
C GLU A 21 7.38 9.24 3.75
N GLU A 22 8.32 8.30 3.58
CA GLU A 22 8.20 7.19 2.67
C GLU A 22 6.98 6.43 3.18
N HIS A 23 5.82 6.64 2.55
CA HIS A 23 4.58 5.98 2.93
C HIS A 23 4.87 4.49 3.06
N PRO A 24 4.63 3.87 4.22
CA PRO A 24 4.99 2.47 4.43
C PRO A 24 4.35 1.61 3.35
N MET A 25 5.15 0.66 2.84
CA MET A 25 4.74 -0.26 1.78
C MET A 25 3.55 -1.12 2.25
N ASN A 26 2.43 -1.06 1.54
CA ASN A 26 1.23 -1.86 1.86
C ASN A 26 1.13 -3.08 0.94
N TYR A 27 0.61 -4.20 1.48
CA TYR A 27 0.57 -5.48 0.77
C TYR A 27 -0.88 -5.96 0.61
N ILE A 28 -1.38 -5.99 -0.63
CA ILE A 28 -2.61 -6.67 -0.99
C ILE A 28 -2.32 -8.17 -1.06
N ARG A 29 -3.04 -8.95 -0.28
CA ARG A 29 -2.78 -10.39 -0.12
C ARG A 29 -3.99 -11.26 -0.43
N SER A 30 -5.15 -10.66 -0.60
CA SER A 30 -6.39 -11.34 -0.96
C SER A 30 -7.35 -10.35 -1.62
N ILE A 31 -8.27 -10.86 -2.44
CA ILE A 31 -9.23 -10.04 -3.18
C ILE A 31 -10.63 -10.63 -3.06
N TYR A 32 -11.63 -9.81 -3.31
CA TYR A 32 -12.99 -10.27 -3.59
C TYR A 32 -13.41 -9.71 -4.96
N VAL A 33 -13.92 -10.59 -5.80
CA VAL A 33 -14.39 -10.29 -7.16
C VAL A 33 -15.89 -10.50 -7.20
N ASP A 34 -16.62 -9.50 -7.69
CA ASP A 34 -18.04 -9.64 -7.93
C ASP A 34 -18.26 -10.63 -9.09
N HIS A 35 -19.01 -11.71 -8.86
CA HIS A 35 -19.23 -12.75 -9.86
C HIS A 35 -20.29 -12.29 -10.87
N PRO A 36 -20.11 -12.53 -12.19
CA PRO A 36 -19.16 -13.43 -12.86
C PRO A 36 -17.86 -12.75 -13.34
N GLY A 37 -17.36 -11.73 -12.64
CA GLY A 37 -16.19 -10.96 -13.04
C GLY A 37 -14.89 -11.77 -13.16
N THR A 38 -14.10 -11.49 -14.21
CA THR A 38 -12.86 -12.21 -14.55
C THR A 38 -11.67 -11.28 -14.81
N SER A 39 -11.78 -10.00 -14.47
CA SER A 39 -10.76 -8.98 -14.73
C SER A 39 -10.52 -8.12 -13.50
N ASN A 40 -9.37 -7.42 -13.45
CA ASN A 40 -9.01 -6.51 -12.35
C ASN A 40 -10.11 -5.47 -12.03
N GLN A 41 -10.90 -5.08 -13.02
CA GLN A 41 -11.99 -4.12 -12.88
C GLN A 41 -13.15 -4.64 -12.03
N HIS A 42 -13.33 -5.97 -11.95
CA HIS A 42 -14.40 -6.61 -11.19
C HIS A 42 -14.03 -6.88 -9.72
N ILE A 43 -12.79 -6.63 -9.32
CA ILE A 43 -12.40 -6.63 -7.91
C ILE A 43 -13.23 -5.53 -7.22
N THR A 44 -13.87 -5.83 -6.11
CA THR A 44 -14.61 -4.81 -5.33
C THR A 44 -13.96 -4.56 -3.97
N HIS A 45 -13.37 -5.59 -3.37
CA HIS A 45 -12.66 -5.48 -2.10
C HIS A 45 -11.30 -6.14 -2.15
N VAL A 46 -10.42 -5.69 -1.26
CA VAL A 46 -9.11 -6.27 -1.05
C VAL A 46 -8.83 -6.45 0.43
N GLY A 47 -8.19 -7.55 0.78
CA GLY A 47 -7.57 -7.74 2.08
C GLY A 47 -6.09 -7.35 1.99
N TRP A 48 -5.69 -6.35 2.75
CA TRP A 48 -4.34 -5.81 2.74
C TRP A 48 -3.73 -5.74 4.15
N SER A 49 -2.41 -5.68 4.23
CA SER A 49 -1.66 -5.53 5.49
C SER A 49 -0.49 -4.57 5.33
N ALA A 50 -0.11 -3.88 6.42
CA ALA A 50 1.04 -2.97 6.44
C ALA A 50 2.40 -3.72 6.41
N THR A 51 2.39 -5.03 6.66
CA THR A 51 3.58 -5.88 6.57
C THR A 51 3.25 -7.17 5.81
N PRO A 52 4.25 -7.90 5.27
CA PRO A 52 4.01 -9.13 4.49
C PRO A 52 3.27 -10.24 5.26
N THR A 53 3.40 -10.26 6.58
CA THR A 53 2.85 -11.31 7.47
C THR A 53 1.84 -10.77 8.49
N GLY A 54 1.54 -9.47 8.44
CA GLY A 54 0.68 -8.81 9.40
C GLY A 54 -0.81 -9.17 9.28
N PRO A 55 -1.64 -8.66 10.20
CA PRO A 55 -3.08 -8.83 10.15
C PRO A 55 -3.66 -8.19 8.88
N LEU A 56 -4.66 -8.85 8.29
CA LEU A 56 -5.37 -8.34 7.13
C LEU A 56 -6.48 -7.38 7.56
N THR A 57 -6.59 -6.27 6.84
CA THR A 57 -7.68 -5.32 6.87
C THR A 57 -8.38 -5.36 5.53
N THR A 58 -9.71 -5.43 5.53
CA THR A 58 -10.50 -5.38 4.29
C THR A 58 -10.86 -3.93 3.97
N THR A 59 -10.72 -3.54 2.72
CA THR A 59 -11.15 -2.23 2.21
C THR A 59 -11.68 -2.35 0.79
N THR A 60 -12.33 -1.30 0.29
CA THR A 60 -12.82 -1.25 -1.09
C THR A 60 -11.68 -0.97 -2.07
N ARG A 61 -11.84 -1.43 -3.31
CA ARG A 61 -10.94 -1.09 -4.42
C ARG A 61 -10.84 0.42 -4.62
N GLU A 62 -11.96 1.14 -4.51
CA GLU A 62 -12.05 2.59 -4.67
C GLU A 62 -11.20 3.31 -3.62
N GLN A 63 -11.20 2.81 -2.38
CA GLN A 63 -10.39 3.38 -1.31
C GLN A 63 -8.90 3.18 -1.58
N VAL A 64 -8.48 2.00 -2.03
CA VAL A 64 -7.08 1.76 -2.43
C VAL A 64 -6.69 2.63 -3.62
N HIS A 65 -7.56 2.77 -4.62
CA HIS A 65 -7.33 3.66 -5.75
C HIS A 65 -7.09 5.11 -5.28
N ALA A 66 -7.93 5.61 -4.37
CA ALA A 66 -7.77 6.95 -3.80
C ALA A 66 -6.42 7.07 -3.08
N TRP A 67 -6.08 6.12 -2.20
CA TRP A 67 -4.81 6.13 -1.47
C TRP A 67 -3.59 6.11 -2.39
N ILE A 68 -3.59 5.32 -3.46
CA ILE A 68 -2.45 5.31 -4.40
C ILE A 68 -2.37 6.64 -5.15
N THR A 69 -3.52 7.25 -5.48
CA THR A 69 -3.55 8.59 -6.10
C THR A 69 -3.02 9.66 -5.15
N GLU A 70 -3.21 9.49 -3.83
CA GLU A 70 -2.70 10.37 -2.78
C GLU A 70 -1.22 10.13 -2.44
N GLY A 71 -0.60 9.09 -3.01
CA GLY A 71 0.84 8.79 -2.86
C GLY A 71 1.17 7.55 -2.03
N HIS A 72 0.18 6.78 -1.58
CA HIS A 72 0.43 5.52 -0.88
C HIS A 72 0.87 4.41 -1.85
N THR A 73 1.87 3.63 -1.46
CA THR A 73 2.37 2.52 -2.28
C THR A 73 1.72 1.20 -1.88
N PHE A 74 1.24 0.45 -2.87
CA PHE A 74 0.68 -0.89 -2.71
C PHE A 74 1.39 -1.90 -3.61
N ARG A 75 1.64 -3.11 -3.10
CA ARG A 75 2.05 -4.29 -3.88
C ARG A 75 1.08 -5.41 -3.62
N SER A 76 0.87 -6.23 -4.64
CA SER A 76 0.36 -7.57 -4.44
C SER A 76 1.44 -8.44 -3.78
N LEU A 77 1.03 -9.36 -2.92
CA LEU A 77 1.91 -10.38 -2.35
C LEU A 77 1.18 -11.72 -2.38
N SER A 78 1.63 -12.60 -3.29
CA SER A 78 1.07 -13.94 -3.44
C SER A 78 1.53 -14.88 -2.32
N PRO A 79 0.82 -16.01 -2.09
CA PRO A 79 1.28 -17.06 -1.18
C PRO A 79 2.69 -17.59 -1.53
N GLN A 80 3.07 -17.56 -2.81
CA GLN A 80 4.39 -17.95 -3.31
C GLN A 80 5.45 -16.83 -3.16
N GLN A 81 5.18 -15.79 -2.36
CA GLN A 81 6.06 -14.63 -2.13
C GLN A 81 6.40 -13.82 -3.38
N THR A 82 5.59 -13.95 -4.45
CA THR A 82 5.71 -13.10 -5.63
C THR A 82 5.06 -11.76 -5.36
N GLN A 83 5.76 -10.68 -5.69
CA GLN A 83 5.26 -9.32 -5.53
C GLN A 83 5.16 -8.62 -6.88
N ALA A 84 4.17 -7.75 -7.01
CA ALA A 84 4.05 -6.83 -8.14
C ALA A 84 3.43 -5.51 -7.68
N ASP A 85 3.93 -4.39 -8.21
CA ASP A 85 3.42 -3.06 -7.89
C ASP A 85 1.98 -2.90 -8.38
N VAL A 86 1.16 -2.25 -7.55
CA VAL A 86 -0.24 -1.98 -7.81
C VAL A 86 -0.38 -0.50 -8.15
N VAL A 87 -1.07 -0.23 -9.26
CA VAL A 87 -1.29 1.13 -9.76
C VAL A 87 -2.79 1.42 -9.88
N PRO A 88 -3.19 2.70 -9.72
CA PRO A 88 -4.55 3.13 -9.98
C PRO A 88 -4.74 3.27 -11.49
N LYS A 89 -5.88 2.80 -11.99
CA LYS A 89 -6.23 2.79 -13.42
C LYS A 89 -7.66 3.26 -13.57
N THR A 90 -7.99 3.77 -14.75
CA THR A 90 -9.36 4.09 -15.13
C THR A 90 -9.67 3.39 -16.44
N SER A 91 -10.79 2.67 -16.51
CA SER A 91 -11.23 1.97 -17.71
C SER A 91 -11.65 2.98 -18.79
N PRO A 92 -11.75 2.58 -20.07
CA PRO A 92 -12.28 3.45 -21.13
C PRO A 92 -13.69 3.97 -20.84
N THR A 93 -14.47 3.26 -20.02
CA THR A 93 -15.83 3.64 -19.59
C THR A 93 -15.85 4.50 -18.32
N GLY A 94 -14.68 4.88 -17.77
CA GLY A 94 -14.57 5.74 -16.59
C GLY A 94 -14.57 5.00 -15.24
N THR A 95 -14.53 3.67 -15.24
CA THR A 95 -14.49 2.88 -13.99
C THR A 95 -13.08 2.94 -13.40
N ARG A 96 -12.94 3.46 -12.18
CA ARG A 96 -11.68 3.48 -11.44
C ARG A 96 -11.37 2.11 -10.87
N TYR A 97 -10.21 1.55 -11.15
CA TYR A 97 -9.81 0.24 -10.66
C TYR A 97 -8.33 0.19 -10.28
N ILE A 98 -7.91 -0.90 -9.66
CA ILE A 98 -6.49 -1.14 -9.37
C ILE A 98 -6.01 -2.31 -10.21
N ALA A 99 -4.76 -2.26 -10.64
CA ALA A 99 -4.15 -3.36 -11.38
C ALA A 99 -2.67 -3.49 -11.02
N THR A 100 -2.13 -4.69 -11.20
CA THR A 100 -0.68 -4.89 -11.12
C THR A 100 -0.03 -4.54 -12.44
N VAL A 101 1.21 -4.05 -12.38
CA VAL A 101 2.03 -3.79 -13.57
C VAL A 101 3.34 -4.58 -13.53
N ALA A 102 3.73 -5.12 -14.68
CA ALA A 102 5.05 -5.69 -14.92
C ALA A 102 5.55 -5.18 -16.28
N ASP A 103 6.78 -4.69 -16.33
CA ASP A 103 7.39 -4.14 -17.56
C ASP A 103 6.51 -3.11 -18.28
N GLY A 104 5.80 -2.27 -17.50
CA GLY A 104 4.89 -1.23 -18.00
C GLY A 104 3.55 -1.74 -18.54
N ARG A 105 3.27 -3.05 -18.45
CA ARG A 105 2.00 -3.67 -18.89
C ARG A 105 1.17 -4.08 -17.70
N GLU A 106 -0.14 -3.90 -17.83
CA GLU A 106 -1.10 -4.44 -16.86
C GLU A 106 -1.04 -5.97 -16.84
N THR A 107 -1.09 -6.55 -15.64
CA THR A 107 -1.08 -8.00 -15.41
C THR A 107 -2.27 -8.43 -14.55
N ASN A 108 -2.50 -9.75 -14.49
CA ASN A 108 -3.58 -10.36 -13.72
C ASN A 108 -3.12 -10.88 -12.35
N ASN A 109 -1.99 -10.40 -11.80
CA ASN A 109 -1.44 -10.93 -10.55
C ASN A 109 -2.36 -10.70 -9.35
N LEU A 110 -3.24 -9.69 -9.40
CA LEU A 110 -4.28 -9.55 -8.36
C LEU A 110 -5.27 -10.72 -8.38
N LEU A 111 -5.66 -11.18 -9.57
CA LEU A 111 -6.61 -12.28 -9.76
C LEU A 111 -6.06 -13.66 -9.37
N THR A 112 -4.76 -13.76 -9.11
CA THR A 112 -4.14 -15.00 -8.61
C THR A 112 -4.04 -15.03 -7.09
N LEU A 113 -4.42 -13.95 -6.41
CA LEU A 113 -4.48 -13.91 -4.96
C LEU A 113 -5.65 -14.73 -4.42
N PRO A 114 -5.56 -15.23 -3.18
CA PRO A 114 -6.69 -15.87 -2.50
C PRO A 114 -7.96 -15.01 -2.51
N HIS A 115 -9.09 -15.65 -2.75
CA HIS A 115 -10.42 -15.04 -2.60
C HIS A 115 -10.93 -15.25 -1.17
N PHE A 116 -11.67 -14.29 -0.63
CA PHE A 116 -12.30 -14.36 0.70
C PHE A 116 -13.79 -14.08 0.65
#